data_AF-A0A7W1UTE0-F1
#
_entry.id   AF-A0A7W1UTE0-F1
#
_cell.length_a   1.000
_cell.length_b   1.000
_cell.length_c   1.000
_cell.angle_alpha   90.00
_cell.angle_beta   90.00
_cell.angle_gamma   90.00
#
_symmetry.space_group_name_H-M   'P 1'
#
loop_
_entity.id
_entity.type
_entity.pdbx_description
1 polymer ?
#
loop_
_entity_poly.entity_id
_entity_poly.type
_entity_poly.pdbx_seq_one_letter_code
_entity_poly.pdbx_strand_id
1 'polypeptide(L)'
;MTRRLSVHVTLAVVSVIWLIPVLGLVISSFRPAAEVSTSGWWNAATSPGELTWSNYSNVLDRGGLWQSMANSVLVSVPATALTVTVAAIAAYGFSRIRFRFRGGLLMLFVALLIIPQQITLVPLLSLYNDIG
;
A
#
# COMPACT_ATOMS: atom_id res chain seq x y z
N MET A 1 31.63 -21.57 0.60
CA MET A 1 31.25 -20.72 1.77
C MET A 1 31.12 -19.24 1.37
N THR A 2 32.08 -18.68 0.62
CA THR A 2 32.10 -17.30 0.09
C THR A 2 30.88 -16.90 -0.76
N ARG A 3 30.37 -17.77 -1.65
CA ARG A 3 29.19 -17.45 -2.49
C ARG A 3 27.92 -17.17 -1.68
N ARG A 4 27.75 -17.80 -0.52
CA ARG A 4 26.62 -17.52 0.38
C ARG A 4 26.82 -16.18 1.09
N LEU A 5 28.04 -15.88 1.55
CA LEU A 5 28.35 -14.59 2.19
C LEU A 5 28.07 -13.41 1.26
N SER A 6 28.49 -13.48 -0.01
CA SER A 6 28.20 -12.42 -0.99
C SER A 6 26.70 -12.17 -1.15
N VAL A 7 25.87 -13.23 -1.24
CA VAL A 7 24.41 -13.07 -1.35
C VAL A 7 23.82 -12.42 -0.10
N HIS A 8 24.25 -12.80 1.11
CA HIS A 8 23.73 -12.20 2.34
C HIS A 8 24.12 -10.73 2.45
N VAL A 9 25.36 -10.38 2.10
CA VAL A 9 25.82 -8.98 2.09
C VAL A 9 25.04 -8.16 1.07
N THR A 10 24.85 -8.67 -0.15
CA THR A 10 24.04 -7.99 -1.16
C THR A 10 22.60 -7.79 -0.69
N LEU A 11 21.96 -8.83 -0.15
CA LEU A 11 20.60 -8.72 0.38
C LEU A 11 20.51 -7.73 1.54
N ALA A 12 21.50 -7.73 2.45
CA ALA A 12 21.56 -6.79 3.56
C ALA A 12 21.68 -5.34 3.05
N VAL A 13 22.56 -5.06 2.10
CA VAL A 13 22.72 -3.73 1.50
C VAL A 13 21.43 -3.28 0.81
N VAL A 14 20.81 -4.14 -0.01
CA VAL A 14 19.53 -3.82 -0.67
C VAL A 14 18.44 -3.53 0.35
N SER A 15 18.37 -4.32 1.42
CA SER A 15 17.38 -4.15 2.49
C SER A 15 17.56 -2.83 3.23
N VAL A 16 18.81 -2.47 3.57
CA VAL A 16 19.14 -1.18 4.21
C VAL A 16 18.74 -0.02 3.30
N ILE A 17 19.09 -0.07 2.01
CA ILE A 17 18.71 0.97 1.05
C ILE A 17 17.18 1.12 0.96
N TRP A 18 16.45 0.00 0.96
CA TRP A 18 14.98 0.00 0.93
C TRP A 18 14.33 0.57 2.20
N LEU A 19 15.01 0.49 3.34
CA LEU A 19 14.53 1.03 4.61
C LEU A 19 14.78 2.53 4.78
N ILE A 20 15.69 3.13 4.00
CA ILE A 20 15.98 4.58 4.05
C ILE A 20 14.70 5.45 3.98
N PRO A 21 13.78 5.27 3.02
CA PRO A 21 12.54 6.08 2.99
C PRO A 21 11.66 5.87 4.21
N VAL A 22 11.60 4.64 4.75
CA VAL A 22 10.83 4.33 5.97
C VAL A 22 11.44 5.04 7.17
N LEU A 23 12.77 5.03 7.30
CA LEU A 23 13.46 5.80 8.34
C LEU A 23 13.18 7.30 8.23
N GLY A 24 13.18 7.84 7.01
CA GLY A 24 12.82 9.23 6.75
C GLY A 24 11.40 9.57 7.18
N LEU A 25 10.43 8.68 6.93
CA LEU A 25 9.04 8.82 7.39
C LEU A 25 8.93 8.76 8.92
N VAL A 26 9.64 7.83 9.57
CA VAL A 26 9.65 7.69 11.03
C VAL A 26 10.27 8.91 11.69
N ILE A 27 11.38 9.43 11.18
CA ILE A 27 11.98 10.67 11.70
C ILE A 27 11.02 11.84 11.50
N SER A 28 10.39 11.94 10.32
CA SER A 28 9.47 13.02 10.00
C SER A 28 8.19 13.00 10.84
N SER A 29 7.73 11.84 11.31
CA SER A 29 6.54 11.77 12.16
C SER A 29 6.74 12.41 13.54
N PHE A 30 7.99 12.52 14.00
CA PHE A 30 8.35 13.26 15.22
C PHE A 30 8.66 14.74 14.97
N ARG A 31 8.73 15.20 13.72
CA ARG A 31 9.08 16.59 13.42
C ARG A 31 7.85 17.49 13.31
N PRO A 32 7.92 18.77 13.72
CA PRO A 32 6.84 19.72 13.51
C PRO A 32 6.45 19.80 12.03
N ALA A 33 5.15 19.91 11.73
CA ALA A 33 4.64 19.92 10.35
C ALA A 33 5.23 21.03 9.46
N ALA A 34 5.59 22.18 10.06
CA ALA A 34 6.23 23.30 9.37
C ALA A 34 7.62 22.93 8.81
N GLU A 35 8.36 22.08 9.52
CA GLU A 35 9.70 21.66 9.14
C GLU A 35 9.71 20.55 8.08
N VAL A 36 8.73 19.65 8.12
CA VAL A 36 8.58 18.56 7.13
C VAL A 36 8.37 19.12 5.72
N SER A 37 7.70 20.26 5.61
CA SER A 37 7.43 20.92 4.32
C SER A 37 8.59 21.76 3.80
N THR A 38 9.51 22.19 4.66
CA THR A 38 10.57 23.15 4.33
C THR A 38 11.96 22.52 4.27
N SER A 39 12.16 21.34 4.85
CA SER A 39 13.49 20.73 4.98
C SER A 39 13.44 19.20 4.97
N GLY A 40 14.47 18.56 4.41
CA GLY A 40 14.59 17.11 4.38
C GLY A 40 14.72 16.49 5.79
N TRP A 41 14.26 15.25 5.95
CA TRP A 41 14.27 14.51 7.22
C TRP A 41 15.67 14.35 7.83
N TRP A 42 16.72 14.35 7.02
CA TRP A 42 18.11 14.28 7.47
C TRP A 42 18.54 15.50 8.31
N ASN A 43 17.84 16.62 8.25
CA ASN A 43 18.11 17.79 9.12
C ASN A 43 17.81 17.53 10.61
N ALA A 44 17.04 16.48 10.92
CA ALA A 44 16.84 16.04 12.30
C ALA A 44 18.16 15.60 12.96
N ALA A 45 19.18 15.19 12.19
CA ALA A 45 20.49 14.85 12.72
C ALA A 45 21.29 16.09 13.18
N THR A 46 21.01 17.25 12.59
CA THR A 46 21.68 18.52 12.91
C THR A 46 20.93 19.36 13.93
N SER A 47 19.60 19.21 14.03
CA SER A 47 18.75 19.86 15.06
C SER A 47 17.83 18.83 15.76
N PRO A 48 18.36 17.97 16.67
CA PRO A 48 17.55 16.96 17.34
C PRO A 48 16.55 17.54 18.36
N GLY A 49 16.75 18.79 18.80
CA GLY A 49 15.96 19.44 19.85
C GLY A 49 14.53 19.80 19.45
N GLU A 50 14.20 19.70 18.16
CA GLU A 50 12.87 20.05 17.61
C GLU A 50 11.95 18.82 17.49
N LEU A 51 12.45 17.61 17.79
CA LEU A 51 11.64 16.38 17.81
C LEU A 51 10.60 16.43 18.92
N THR A 52 9.35 16.20 18.55
CA THR A 52 8.18 16.34 19.41
C THR A 52 7.20 15.20 19.23
N TRP A 53 6.47 14.89 20.31
CA TRP A 53 5.38 13.91 20.31
C TRP A 53 4.02 14.53 19.94
N SER A 54 3.98 15.83 19.66
CA SER A 54 2.75 16.58 19.41
C SER A 54 1.93 16.03 18.24
N ASN A 55 2.59 15.53 17.19
CA ASN A 55 1.91 14.91 16.05
C ASN A 55 1.12 13.67 16.47
N TYR A 56 1.70 12.82 17.33
CA TYR A 56 1.04 11.61 17.82
C TYR A 56 -0.13 11.94 18.74
N SER A 57 0.05 12.85 19.70
CA SER A 57 -1.07 13.28 20.57
C SER A 57 -2.20 13.94 19.78
N ASN A 58 -1.87 14.78 18.79
CA ASN A 58 -2.87 15.41 17.94
C ASN A 58 -3.65 14.38 17.10
N VAL A 59 -2.97 13.40 16.51
CA VAL A 59 -3.60 12.40 15.64
C VAL A 59 -4.42 11.37 16.44
N LEU A 60 -3.96 10.99 17.63
CA LEU A 60 -4.66 10.05 18.52
C LEU A 60 -5.87 10.68 19.21
N ASP A 61 -5.75 11.91 19.72
CA ASP A 61 -6.83 12.54 20.51
C ASP A 61 -7.81 13.35 19.65
N ARG A 62 -7.33 13.99 18.57
CA ARG A 62 -8.13 14.95 17.78
C ARG A 62 -8.24 14.58 16.31
N GLY A 63 -7.31 13.79 15.78
CA GLY A 63 -7.19 13.50 14.34
C GLY A 63 -8.07 12.36 13.84
N GLY A 64 -8.89 11.74 14.69
CA GLY A 64 -9.81 10.68 14.27
C GLY A 64 -9.13 9.42 13.72
N LEU A 65 -7.84 9.21 14.01
CA LEU A 65 -7.06 8.09 13.47
C LEU A 65 -7.73 6.75 13.71
N TRP A 66 -8.26 6.54 14.92
CA TRP A 66 -8.95 5.31 15.27
C TRP A 66 -10.15 5.04 14.35
N GLN A 67 -10.94 6.06 14.02
CA GLN A 67 -12.07 5.94 13.13
C GLN A 67 -11.63 5.69 11.69
N SER A 68 -10.58 6.37 11.21
CA SER A 68 -10.01 6.13 9.87
C SER A 68 -9.45 4.71 9.74
N MET A 69 -8.77 4.20 10.77
CA MET A 69 -8.26 2.83 10.82
C MET A 69 -9.42 1.82 10.84
N ALA A 70 -10.43 2.03 11.68
CA ALA A 70 -11.60 1.18 11.74
C ALA A 70 -12.36 1.15 10.40
N ASN A 71 -12.58 2.31 9.78
CA ASN A 71 -13.21 2.42 8.45
C ASN A 71 -12.38 1.68 7.39
N SER A 72 -11.06 1.81 7.41
CA SER A 72 -10.17 1.12 6.47
C SER A 72 -10.29 -0.39 6.62
N VAL A 73 -10.24 -0.91 7.85
CA VAL A 73 -10.39 -2.35 8.13
C VAL A 73 -11.79 -2.84 7.73
N LEU A 74 -12.82 -2.08 8.08
CA LEU A 74 -14.22 -2.42 7.80
C LEU A 74 -14.49 -2.51 6.29
N VAL A 75 -13.80 -1.72 5.47
CA VAL A 75 -13.90 -1.79 4.01
C VAL A 75 -12.96 -2.85 3.42
N SER A 76 -11.70 -2.88 3.85
CA SER A 76 -10.67 -3.71 3.21
C SER A 76 -10.84 -5.21 3.47
N VAL A 77 -11.27 -5.59 4.68
CA VAL A 77 -11.38 -7.00 5.06
C VAL A 77 -12.51 -7.70 4.30
N PRO A 78 -13.76 -7.19 4.29
CA PRO A 78 -14.83 -7.82 3.52
C PRO A 78 -14.57 -7.78 2.02
N ALA A 79 -14.03 -6.67 1.49
CA ALA A 79 -13.68 -6.56 0.08
C ALA A 79 -12.65 -7.62 -0.34
N THR A 80 -11.60 -7.82 0.45
CA THR A 80 -10.58 -8.84 0.18
C THR A 80 -11.16 -10.25 0.30
N ALA A 81 -11.92 -10.53 1.35
CA ALA A 81 -12.54 -11.84 1.57
C ALA A 81 -13.48 -12.23 0.41
N LEU A 82 -14.33 -11.29 -0.02
CA LEU A 82 -15.23 -11.50 -1.16
C LEU A 82 -14.44 -11.71 -2.46
N THR A 83 -13.44 -10.87 -2.72
CA THR A 83 -12.60 -10.96 -3.92
C THR A 83 -11.86 -12.30 -3.99
N VAL A 84 -11.23 -12.72 -2.89
CA VAL A 84 -10.52 -14.01 -2.81
C VAL A 84 -11.48 -15.17 -3.01
N THR A 85 -12.67 -15.12 -2.42
CA THR A 85 -13.68 -16.18 -2.56
C THR A 85 -14.12 -16.34 -4.01
N VAL A 86 -14.48 -15.24 -4.67
CA VAL A 86 -14.90 -15.25 -6.08
C VAL A 86 -13.74 -15.69 -6.99
N ALA A 87 -12.54 -15.17 -6.75
CA ALA A 87 -11.34 -15.53 -7.50
C ALA A 87 -10.99 -17.02 -7.35
N ALA A 88 -11.13 -17.59 -6.16
CA ALA A 88 -10.86 -19.00 -5.90
C ALA A 88 -11.85 -19.92 -6.66
N ILE A 89 -13.14 -19.58 -6.68
CA ILE A 89 -14.16 -20.31 -7.46
C ILE A 89 -13.83 -20.26 -8.95
N ALA A 90 -13.49 -19.07 -9.47
CA ALA A 90 -13.10 -18.91 -10.86
C ALA A 90 -11.83 -19.72 -11.18
N ALA A 91 -10.81 -19.65 -10.33
CA ALA A 91 -9.56 -20.41 -10.48
C ALA A 91 -9.78 -21.93 -10.47
N TYR A 92 -10.73 -22.43 -9.67
CA TYR A 92 -11.12 -23.84 -9.71
C TYR A 92 -11.71 -24.23 -11.08
N GLY A 93 -12.65 -23.41 -11.59
CA GLY A 93 -13.24 -23.62 -12.92
C GLY A 93 -12.19 -23.61 -14.02
N PHE A 94 -11.28 -22.64 -14.01
CA PHE A 94 -10.16 -22.60 -14.94
C PHE A 94 -9.23 -23.80 -14.79
N SER A 95 -8.84 -24.20 -13.58
CA SER A 95 -7.81 -25.24 -13.40
C SER A 95 -8.33 -26.65 -13.66
N ARG A 96 -9.56 -26.98 -13.25
CA ARG A 96 -10.08 -28.35 -13.26
C ARG A 96 -11.03 -28.66 -14.42
N ILE A 97 -11.71 -27.66 -14.99
CA ILE A 97 -12.68 -27.88 -16.08
C ILE A 97 -12.02 -27.60 -17.43
N ARG A 98 -12.25 -28.49 -18.40
CA ARG A 98 -11.81 -28.31 -19.79
C ARG A 98 -12.97 -27.78 -20.61
N PHE A 99 -12.87 -26.53 -21.07
CA PHE A 99 -13.89 -25.89 -21.91
C PHE A 99 -13.24 -25.12 -23.07
N ARG A 100 -13.98 -24.95 -24.17
CA ARG A 100 -13.48 -24.48 -25.47
C ARG A 100 -12.75 -23.13 -25.43
N PHE A 101 -13.22 -22.16 -24.62
CA PHE A 101 -12.72 -20.77 -24.60
C PHE A 101 -11.75 -20.43 -23.46
N ARG A 102 -11.19 -21.45 -22.78
CA ARG A 102 -10.34 -21.28 -21.59
C ARG A 102 -9.16 -20.33 -21.82
N GLY A 103 -8.48 -20.45 -22.96
CA GLY A 103 -7.33 -19.61 -23.29
C GLY A 103 -7.70 -18.14 -23.51
N GLY A 104 -8.79 -17.89 -24.25
CA GLY A 104 -9.26 -16.54 -24.54
C GLY A 104 -9.73 -15.78 -23.29
N LEU A 105 -10.48 -16.44 -22.40
CA LEU A 105 -10.88 -15.83 -21.14
C LEU A 105 -9.68 -15.53 -20.23
N LEU A 106 -8.66 -16.41 -20.19
CA LEU A 106 -7.46 -16.16 -19.40
C LEU A 106 -6.68 -14.95 -19.94
N MET A 107 -6.56 -14.82 -21.26
CA MET A 107 -5.96 -13.63 -21.89
C MET A 107 -6.75 -12.36 -21.58
N LEU A 108 -8.09 -12.43 -21.58
CA LEU A 108 -8.94 -11.30 -21.19
C LEU A 108 -8.69 -10.87 -19.75
N PHE A 109 -8.60 -11.80 -18.79
CA PHE A 109 -8.24 -11.48 -17.40
C PHE A 109 -6.88 -10.81 -17.30
N VAL A 110 -5.86 -11.33 -17.99
CA VAL A 110 -4.53 -10.71 -18.01
C VAL A 110 -4.58 -9.31 -18.61
N ALA A 111 -5.32 -9.10 -19.69
CA ALA A 111 -5.50 -7.79 -20.29
C ALA A 111 -6.18 -6.80 -19.32
N LEU A 112 -7.18 -7.26 -18.56
CA LEU A 112 -7.85 -6.46 -17.53
C LEU A 112 -6.90 -6.07 -16.38
N LEU A 113 -5.93 -6.92 -16.02
CA LEU A 113 -4.94 -6.60 -14.98
C LEU A 113 -3.95 -5.50 -15.38
N ILE A 114 -3.77 -5.27 -16.68
CA ILE A 114 -2.87 -4.23 -17.21
C ILE A 114 -3.51 -2.84 -17.09
N ILE A 115 -4.84 -2.77 -16.99
CA ILE A 115 -5.59 -1.52 -16.89
C ILE A 115 -5.17 -0.77 -15.62
N PRO A 116 -4.63 0.45 -15.73
CA PRO A 116 -4.26 1.24 -14.56
C PRO A 116 -5.49 1.56 -13.70
N GLN A 117 -5.36 1.42 -12.38
CA GLN A 117 -6.48 1.72 -11.47
C GLN A 117 -6.90 3.20 -11.52
N GLN A 118 -6.04 4.09 -12.00
CA GLN A 118 -6.34 5.52 -12.10
C GLN A 118 -7.41 5.82 -13.16
N ILE A 119 -7.44 5.07 -14.27
CA ILE A 119 -8.40 5.32 -15.36
C ILE A 119 -9.81 4.80 -15.04
N THR A 120 -9.95 3.94 -14.05
CA THR A 120 -11.25 3.43 -13.61
C THR A 120 -11.98 4.38 -12.64
N LEU A 121 -11.29 5.39 -12.09
CA LEU A 121 -11.91 6.32 -11.14
C LEU A 121 -13.01 7.18 -11.76
N VAL A 122 -12.79 7.73 -12.96
CA VAL A 122 -13.79 8.56 -13.67
C VAL A 122 -15.11 7.79 -13.86
N PRO A 123 -15.13 6.59 -14.47
CA PRO A 123 -16.37 5.86 -14.65
C PRO A 123 -16.97 5.36 -13.33
N LEU A 124 -16.17 5.05 -12.31
CA LEU A 124 -16.69 4.70 -10.98
C LEU A 124 -17.43 5.86 -10.32
N LEU A 125 -16.92 7.09 -10.47
CA LEU A 125 -17.58 8.29 -9.97
C LEU A 125 -18.85 8.61 -10.74
N SER A 126 -18.83 8.50 -12.07
CA SER A 126 -20.04 8.65 -12.90
C SER A 126 -21.10 7.63 -12.50
N LEU A 127 -20.71 6.36 -12.35
CA LEU A 127 -21.61 5.32 -11.87
C LEU A 127 -22.18 5.71 -10.51
N TYR A 128 -21.34 6.01 -9.51
CA TYR A 128 -21.80 6.40 -8.17
C TYR A 128 -22.79 7.57 -8.18
N ASN A 129 -22.59 8.58 -9.04
CA ASN A 129 -23.50 9.71 -9.17
C ASN A 129 -24.82 9.37 -9.90
N ASP A 130 -24.82 8.38 -10.80
CA ASP A 130 -26.00 7.94 -11.53
C ASP A 130 -26.90 7.01 -10.69
N ILE A 131 -26.31 6.20 -9.80
CA ILE A 131 -27.04 5.35 -8.83
C ILE A 131 -27.30 6.04 -7.49
N GLY A 132 -26.75 7.24 -7.28
CA GLY A 132 -26.83 8.04 -6.05
C GLY A 132 -27.95 9.08 -6.07
#